data_AF-A0A9E0XKF3-F1
#
_entry.id   AF-A0A9E0XKF3-F1
#
_cell.length_a   1.000
_cell.length_b   1.000
_cell.length_c   1.000
_cell.angle_alpha   90.00
_cell.angle_beta   90.00
_cell.angle_gamma   90.00
#
_symmetry.space_group_name_H-M   'P 1'
#
loop_
_entity.id
_entity.type
_entity.pdbx_description
1 polymer ?
#
loop_
_entity_poly.entity_id
_entity_poly.type
_entity_poly.pdbx_seq_one_letter_code
_entity_poly.pdbx_strand_id
1 'polypeptide(L)'
;MRKHLLPLLMCASFSILAADEQVIELKDGGRVTVDAKGHMVHMDAAGKRVKMKDGVVMEGKDGSKYMMKNDAIWKQIMEKGSLNPKL
;
A
#
# COMPACT_ATOMS: atom_id res chain seq x y z
N MET A 1 11.52 44.18 -39.20
CA MET A 1 12.39 43.77 -38.07
C MET A 1 11.91 42.43 -37.54
N ARG A 2 12.45 41.33 -38.10
CA ARG A 2 11.97 39.96 -37.89
C ARG A 2 12.69 39.36 -36.67
N LYS A 3 12.01 39.34 -35.52
CA LYS A 3 12.55 38.84 -34.25
C LYS A 3 12.27 37.35 -34.12
N HIS A 4 13.21 36.51 -34.57
CA HIS A 4 13.19 35.08 -34.25
C HIS A 4 14.57 34.70 -33.71
N LEU A 5 14.67 34.59 -32.39
CA LEU A 5 15.77 33.90 -31.73
C LEU A 5 15.23 33.27 -30.45
N LEU A 6 14.50 32.16 -30.60
CA LEU A 6 14.48 31.12 -29.58
C LEU A 6 15.55 30.11 -30.03
N PRO A 7 16.44 29.69 -29.13
CA PRO A 7 16.18 28.36 -28.61
C PRO A 7 16.62 28.15 -27.16
N LEU A 8 16.19 26.99 -26.65
CA LEU A 8 16.93 26.18 -25.67
C LEU A 8 16.76 26.56 -24.19
N LEU A 9 15.61 26.19 -23.64
CA LEU A 9 15.57 25.70 -22.27
C LEU A 9 14.83 24.36 -22.27
N MET A 10 15.58 23.30 -22.58
CA MET A 10 15.09 21.94 -22.42
C MET A 10 15.12 21.63 -20.93
N CYS A 11 14.02 21.92 -20.24
CA CYS A 11 13.81 21.51 -18.86
C CYS A 11 13.67 19.99 -18.83
N ALA A 12 14.74 19.30 -18.42
CA ALA A 12 14.66 17.89 -18.06
C ALA A 12 13.84 17.77 -16.76
N SER A 13 12.55 17.51 -16.89
CA SER A 13 11.69 17.16 -15.76
C SER A 13 12.06 15.77 -15.28
N PHE A 14 12.96 15.69 -14.29
CA PHE A 14 13.11 14.50 -13.46
C PHE A 14 11.85 14.37 -12.61
N SER A 15 10.85 13.64 -13.10
CA SER A 15 9.75 13.18 -12.26
C SER A 15 10.32 12.18 -11.25
N ILE A 16 10.45 12.61 -10.01
CA ILE A 16 10.67 11.72 -8.87
C ILE A 16 9.49 10.74 -8.86
N LEU A 17 9.75 9.47 -9.13
CA LEU A 17 8.83 8.37 -8.83
C LEU A 17 8.73 8.31 -7.30
N ALA A 18 7.81 9.08 -6.72
CA ALA A 18 7.39 8.87 -5.35
C ALA A 18 6.82 7.45 -5.29
N ALA A 19 7.54 6.55 -4.65
CA ALA A 19 7.03 5.22 -4.39
C ALA A 19 5.81 5.38 -3.47
N ASP A 20 4.63 5.08 -4.00
CA ASP A 20 3.35 5.31 -3.32
C ASP A 20 3.31 4.52 -2.00
N GLU A 21 3.05 5.24 -0.92
CA GLU A 21 2.74 4.67 0.38
C GLU A 21 1.37 3.99 0.31
N GLN A 22 1.32 2.70 0.65
CA GLN A 22 0.05 1.97 0.69
C GLN A 22 -0.63 2.18 2.04
N VAL A 23 -1.83 2.74 2.02
CA VAL A 23 -2.66 2.91 3.23
C VAL A 23 -3.88 2.00 3.14
N ILE A 24 -4.05 1.14 4.15
CA ILE A 24 -5.18 0.23 4.31
C ILE A 24 -6.00 0.73 5.50
N GLU A 25 -7.13 1.35 5.20
CA GLU A 25 -8.11 1.76 6.20
C GLU A 25 -8.89 0.53 6.71
N LEU A 26 -8.90 0.30 8.02
CA LEU A 26 -9.54 -0.87 8.64
C LEU A 26 -10.96 -0.57 9.14
N LYS A 27 -11.80 -1.61 9.21
CA LYS A 27 -13.18 -1.52 9.68
C LYS A 27 -13.31 -1.12 11.15
N ASP A 28 -12.32 -1.47 11.97
CA ASP A 28 -12.28 -1.11 13.39
C ASP A 28 -11.93 0.37 13.62
N GLY A 29 -11.67 1.13 12.56
CA GLY A 29 -11.26 2.53 12.60
C GLY A 29 -9.74 2.74 12.64
N GLY A 30 -8.96 1.66 12.76
CA GLY A 30 -7.52 1.69 12.61
C GLY A 30 -7.06 1.78 11.16
N ARG A 31 -5.74 1.75 10.96
CA ARG A 31 -5.12 1.69 9.63
C ARG A 31 -3.77 1.01 9.64
N VAL A 32 -3.43 0.39 8.52
CA VAL A 32 -2.09 -0.13 8.24
C VAL A 32 -1.46 0.70 7.13
N THR A 33 -0.29 1.25 7.39
CA THR A 33 0.55 1.94 6.42
C THR A 33 1.72 1.05 6.03
N VAL A 34 2.03 0.97 4.74
CA VAL A 34 3.22 0.32 4.19
C VAL A 34 4.00 1.36 3.40
N ASP A 35 5.21 1.67 3.84
CA ASP A 35 6.08 2.61 3.13
C ASP A 35 6.78 1.95 1.91
N ALA A 36 7.43 2.78 1.09
CA ALA A 36 8.19 2.34 -0.07
C ALA A 36 9.34 1.35 0.24
N LYS A 37 9.78 1.27 1.50
CA LYS A 37 10.83 0.36 1.98
C LYS A 37 10.24 -0.93 2.56
N GLY A 38 8.92 -1.07 2.57
CA GLY A 38 8.21 -2.21 3.15
C GLY A 38 8.04 -2.12 4.67
N HIS A 39 8.36 -1.00 5.31
CA HIS A 39 8.06 -0.84 6.73
C HIS A 39 6.57 -0.70 6.93
N MET A 40 6.06 -1.47 7.88
CA MET A 40 4.64 -1.50 8.20
C MET A 40 4.37 -0.84 9.55
N VAL A 41 3.28 -0.07 9.59
CA VAL A 41 2.81 0.60 10.80
C VAL A 41 1.32 0.33 10.95
N HIS A 42 0.92 -0.24 12.08
CA HIS A 42 -0.49 -0.43 12.42
C HIS A 42 -0.89 0.53 13.54
N MET A 43 -1.88 1.36 13.25
CA MET A 43 -2.54 2.27 14.19
C MET A 43 -3.92 1.75 14.52
N ASP A 44 -4.32 1.78 15.79
CA ASP A 44 -5.71 1.59 16.19
C ASP A 44 -6.55 2.86 15.92
N ALA A 45 -7.86 2.76 16.17
CA ALA A 45 -8.80 3.88 15.99
C ALA A 45 -8.50 5.09 16.88
N ALA A 46 -7.76 4.92 17.97
CA ALA A 46 -7.33 5.99 18.85
C ALA A 46 -6.01 6.65 18.38
N GLY A 47 -5.44 6.20 17.26
CA GLY A 47 -4.18 6.69 16.72
C GLY A 47 -2.95 6.16 17.46
N LYS A 48 -3.09 5.09 18.25
CA LYS A 48 -1.98 4.47 18.96
C LYS A 48 -1.37 3.35 18.12
N ARG A 49 -0.03 3.28 18.13
CA ARG A 49 0.69 2.16 17.51
C ARG A 49 0.35 0.86 18.23
N VAL A 50 -0.15 -0.11 17.47
CA VAL A 50 -0.43 -1.46 17.96
C VAL A 50 0.46 -2.47 17.25
N LYS A 51 0.76 -3.58 17.94
CA LYS A 51 1.53 -4.67 17.36
C LYS A 51 0.69 -5.36 16.28
N MET A 52 1.24 -5.50 15.07
CA MET A 52 0.68 -6.36 14.04
C MET A 52 0.84 -7.82 14.48
N LYS A 53 -0.27 -8.49 14.75
CA LYS A 53 -0.26 -9.89 15.19
C LYS A 53 -0.21 -10.80 13.96
N ASP A 54 0.77 -11.69 13.94
CA ASP A 54 0.89 -12.73 12.90
C ASP A 54 -0.36 -13.64 12.91
N GLY A 55 -0.85 -13.98 11.71
CA GLY A 55 -1.99 -14.88 11.54
C GLY A 55 -3.36 -14.27 11.86
N VAL A 56 -3.43 -13.00 12.29
CA VAL A 56 -4.71 -12.32 12.56
C VAL A 56 -5.23 -11.66 11.30
N VAL A 57 -6.48 -11.96 10.96
CA VAL A 57 -7.19 -11.33 9.86
C VAL A 57 -7.61 -9.91 10.25
N MET A 58 -7.25 -8.95 9.42
CA MET A 58 -7.66 -7.55 9.48
C MET A 58 -8.60 -7.29 8.32
N GLU A 59 -9.73 -6.64 8.58
CA GLU A 59 -10.70 -6.33 7.53
C GLU A 59 -10.63 -4.86 7.15
N GLY A 60 -10.39 -4.59 5.86
CA GLY A 60 -10.40 -3.26 5.30
C GLY A 60 -11.82 -2.69 5.22
N LYS A 61 -11.94 -1.36 5.22
CA LYS A 61 -13.24 -0.68 5.03
C LYS A 61 -13.91 -1.07 3.71
N ASP A 62 -13.14 -1.45 2.71
CA ASP A 62 -13.58 -1.97 1.42
C ASP A 62 -14.08 -3.42 1.46
N GLY A 63 -14.00 -4.10 2.62
CA GLY A 63 -14.33 -5.51 2.78
C GLY A 63 -13.20 -6.47 2.39
N SER A 64 -12.06 -5.96 1.93
CA SER A 64 -10.88 -6.79 1.67
C SER A 64 -10.34 -7.37 2.98
N LYS A 65 -9.90 -8.62 2.95
CA LYS A 65 -9.27 -9.28 4.10
C LYS A 65 -7.75 -9.26 3.93
N TYR A 66 -7.07 -8.83 4.98
CA TYR A 66 -5.63 -8.74 5.07
C TYR A 66 -5.12 -9.59 6.24
N MET A 67 -3.87 -10.03 6.18
CA MET A 67 -3.24 -10.77 7.26
C MET A 67 -1.75 -10.45 7.29
N MET A 68 -1.21 -10.20 8.47
CA MET A 68 0.23 -10.17 8.65
C MET A 68 0.73 -11.61 8.76
N LYS A 69 1.69 -11.99 7.91
CA LYS A 69 2.35 -13.29 7.97
C LYS A 69 3.76 -13.23 7.44
N ASN A 70 4.73 -13.76 8.18
CA ASN A 70 6.16 -13.80 7.79
C ASN A 70 6.71 -12.40 7.44
N ASP A 71 6.46 -11.41 8.30
CA ASP A 71 6.88 -10.01 8.10
C ASP A 71 6.39 -9.38 6.79
N ALA A 72 5.30 -9.90 6.23
CA ALA A 72 4.62 -9.37 5.06
C ALA A 72 3.12 -9.22 5.32
N ILE A 73 2.50 -8.28 4.61
CA ILE A 73 1.05 -8.17 4.56
C ILE A 73 0.50 -8.92 3.34
N TRP A 74 -0.43 -9.83 3.60
CA TRP A 74 -1.10 -10.63 2.58
C TRP A 74 -2.52 -10.11 2.39
N LYS A 75 -2.94 -9.95 1.14
CA LYS A 75 -4.34 -9.69 0.78
C LYS A 75 -4.98 -11.00 0.33
N GLN A 76 -6.12 -11.33 0.90
CA GLN A 76 -6.93 -12.46 0.44
C GLN A 76 -7.58 -12.10 -0.90
N ILE A 77 -7.30 -12.92 -1.92
CA ILE A 77 -7.82 -12.71 -3.29
C ILE A 77 -9.11 -13.48 -3.59
N MET A 78 -9.37 -14.56 -2.85
CA MET A 78 -10.54 -15.44 -3.02
C MET A 78 -10.99 -16.01 -1.67
N GLU A 79 -12.29 -16.26 -1.50
CA GLU A 79 -12.82 -16.86 -0.26
C GLU A 79 -12.46 -18.33 -0.10
N LYS A 80 -12.54 -19.08 -1.21
CA LYS A 80 -12.21 -20.50 -1.28
C LYS A 80 -11.46 -20.74 -2.59
N GLY A 81 -10.40 -21.52 -2.52
CA GLY A 81 -9.60 -21.92 -3.68
C GLY A 81 -8.94 -23.25 -3.39
N SER A 82 -8.64 -24.00 -4.45
CA SER A 82 -7.88 -25.23 -4.35
C SER A 82 -6.65 -25.12 -5.23
N LEU A 83 -5.51 -25.52 -4.69
CA LEU A 83 -4.28 -25.68 -5.46
C LEU A 83 -4.15 -27.11 -6.00
N ASN A 84 -5.18 -27.95 -5.87
CA ASN A 84 -5.16 -29.30 -6.40
C ASN A 84 -5.28 -29.22 -7.94
N PRO A 85 -4.23 -29.59 -8.69
CA PRO A 85 -4.24 -29.51 -10.15
C PRO A 85 -5.14 -30.58 -10.80
N LYS A 86 -5.75 -31.47 -10.01
CA LYS A 86 -6.57 -32.59 -10.48
C LYS A 86 -8.08 -32.41 -10.24
N LEU A 87 -8.50 -31.24 -9.75
CA LEU A 87 -9.93 -30.89 -9.68
C LEU A 87 -10.45 -30.42 -11.04
#